data_AF-A0AAD7NH60-F1
#
_entry.id   AF-A0AAD7NH60-F1
#
_cell.length_a   1.000
_cell.length_b   1.000
_cell.length_c   1.000
_cell.angle_alpha   90.00
_cell.angle_beta   90.00
_cell.angle_gamma   90.00
#
_symmetry.space_group_name_H-M   'P 1'
#
loop_
_entity.id
_entity.type
_entity.pdbx_description
1 polymer ?
#
loop_
_entity_poly.entity_id
_entity_poly.type
_entity_poly.pdbx_seq_one_letter_code
_entity_poly.pdbx_strand_id
1 'polypeptide(L)'
;TDHLVEYLTDNPEFRRKLFSDSTAEAKKDGRTKATAKDGKSAQYGDLAKDIFEDDPQEQARYTNDPEKYATSVEIHIRRLKKDSQKCVKSIGATGAGLDRTSVKEGTALASLIGQSHLCDILFGFPWWDELHGFWRELPNYNP
;
A
#
# COMPACT_ATOMS: atom_id res chain seq x y z
N THR A 1 -6.91 9.81 3.50
CA THR A 1 -6.15 8.71 2.86
C THR A 1 -4.89 9.23 2.19
N ASP A 2 -4.91 10.46 1.66
CA ASP A 2 -3.73 11.10 1.07
C ASP A 2 -2.54 11.12 2.03
N HIS A 3 -2.70 11.61 3.27
CA HIS A 3 -1.62 11.58 4.28
C HIS A 3 -1.06 10.18 4.60
N LEU A 4 -1.89 9.14 4.55
CA LEU A 4 -1.41 7.78 4.77
C LEU A 4 -0.49 7.32 3.64
N VAL A 5 -0.87 7.62 2.39
CA VAL A 5 -0.10 7.25 1.21
C VAL A 5 1.16 8.09 1.09
N GLU A 6 1.05 9.41 1.36
CA GLU A 6 2.18 10.34 1.46
C GLU A 6 3.21 9.85 2.49
N TYR A 7 2.78 9.57 3.73
CA TYR A 7 3.69 9.07 4.76
C TYR A 7 4.40 7.77 4.36
N LEU A 8 3.68 6.81 3.78
CA LEU A 8 4.28 5.55 3.32
C LEU A 8 5.21 5.73 2.11
N THR A 9 5.00 6.78 1.32
CA THR A 9 5.87 7.16 0.21
C THR A 9 7.19 7.73 0.75
N ASP A 10 7.10 8.67 1.68
CA ASP A 10 8.23 9.41 2.25
C ASP A 10 9.05 8.58 3.25
N ASN A 11 8.44 7.53 3.83
CA ASN A 11 9.07 6.67 4.84
C ASN A 11 9.24 5.22 4.34
N PRO A 12 10.13 4.95 3.36
CA PRO A 12 10.28 3.63 2.74
C PRO A 12 10.78 2.55 3.72
N GLU A 13 11.64 2.91 4.68
CA GLU A 13 12.08 2.02 5.75
C GLU A 13 10.92 1.59 6.65
N PHE A 14 10.09 2.54 7.08
CA PHE A 14 8.90 2.27 7.88
C PHE A 14 7.91 1.39 7.10
N ARG A 15 7.64 1.75 5.84
CA ARG A 15 6.79 0.98 4.92
C ARG A 15 7.25 -0.47 4.80
N ARG A 16 8.55 -0.70 4.58
CA ARG A 16 9.13 -2.06 4.49
C ARG A 16 8.89 -2.85 5.78
N LYS A 17 9.11 -2.23 6.94
CA LYS A 17 8.84 -2.89 8.23
C LYS A 17 7.36 -3.21 8.39
N LEU A 18 6.48 -2.24 8.15
CA LEU A 18 5.02 -2.35 8.27
C LEU A 18 4.45 -3.47 7.40
N PHE A 19 4.93 -3.57 6.16
CA PHE A 19 4.47 -4.57 5.21
C PHE A 19 5.25 -5.88 5.22
N SER A 20 6.15 -6.05 6.19
CA SER A 20 6.97 -7.26 6.37
C SER A 20 7.90 -7.49 5.18
N ASP A 21 8.99 -6.74 5.18
CA ASP A 21 10.04 -6.77 4.17
C ASP A 21 10.49 -8.17 3.76
N SER A 22 10.80 -8.31 2.48
CA SER A 22 11.18 -9.59 1.88
C SER A 22 12.68 -9.83 2.04
N THR A 23 13.06 -11.01 2.57
CA THR A 23 14.47 -11.41 2.64
C THR A 23 15.08 -11.52 1.24
N ALA A 24 14.31 -11.98 0.25
CA ALA A 24 14.79 -12.18 -1.11
C ALA A 24 15.12 -10.84 -1.79
N GLU A 25 14.21 -9.87 -1.72
CA GLU A 25 14.42 -8.55 -2.32
C GLU A 25 15.49 -7.76 -1.56
N ALA A 26 15.55 -7.85 -0.23
CA ALA A 26 16.63 -7.24 0.53
C ALA A 26 18.01 -7.74 0.05
N LYS A 27 18.15 -9.06 -0.16
CA LYS A 27 19.39 -9.64 -0.67
C LYS A 27 19.70 -9.19 -2.10
N LYS A 28 18.70 -9.09 -2.96
CA LYS A 28 18.83 -8.61 -4.35
C LYS A 28 19.31 -7.16 -4.40
N ASP A 29 18.81 -6.33 -3.50
CA ASP A 29 19.20 -4.92 -3.37
C ASP A 29 20.52 -4.73 -2.60
N GLY A 30 21.18 -5.80 -2.15
CA GLY A 30 22.40 -5.73 -1.34
C GLY A 30 22.19 -5.12 0.06
N ARG A 31 20.94 -5.05 0.54
CA ARG A 31 20.56 -4.48 1.84
C ARG A 31 20.21 -5.58 2.85
N THR A 32 20.24 -5.23 4.13
CA THR A 32 19.68 -6.10 5.17
C THR A 32 18.16 -5.96 5.21
N LYS A 33 17.47 -7.05 5.55
CA LYS A 33 16.01 -7.05 5.72
C LYS A 33 15.62 -6.09 6.85
N ALA A 34 14.70 -5.19 6.57
CA ALA A 34 14.12 -4.31 7.57
C ALA A 34 13.14 -5.10 8.46
N THR A 35 13.47 -5.19 9.74
CA THR A 35 12.61 -5.81 10.76
C THR A 35 12.10 -4.75 11.72
N ALA A 36 10.81 -4.79 12.03
CA ALA A 36 10.27 -4.01 13.13
C ALA A 36 10.83 -4.56 14.45
N LYS A 37 11.28 -3.67 15.34
CA LYS A 37 11.67 -4.03 16.71
C LYS A 37 10.41 -4.29 17.55
N ASP A 38 9.38 -3.50 17.31
CA ASP A 38 8.09 -3.55 17.98
C ASP A 38 7.05 -4.33 17.15
N GLY A 39 5.96 -4.75 17.79
CA GLY A 39 4.89 -5.48 17.12
C GLY A 39 4.15 -4.63 16.08
N LYS A 40 3.45 -5.27 15.14
CA LYS A 40 2.67 -4.58 14.08
C LYS A 40 1.68 -3.55 14.64
N SER A 41 1.05 -3.84 15.78
CA SER A 41 0.13 -2.92 16.44
C SER A 41 0.79 -1.60 16.84
N ALA A 42 2.05 -1.62 17.28
CA ALA A 42 2.80 -0.41 17.61
C ALA A 42 3.06 0.43 16.35
N GLN A 43 3.40 -0.21 15.24
CA GLN A 43 3.60 0.48 13.96
C GLN A 43 2.32 1.16 13.46
N TYR A 44 1.16 0.52 13.63
CA TYR A 44 -0.12 1.17 13.32
C TYR A 44 -0.41 2.34 14.25
N GLY A 45 0.07 2.30 15.49
CA GLY A 45 0.05 3.43 16.42
C GLY A 45 0.91 4.59 15.95
N ASP A 46 2.15 4.33 15.53
CA ASP A 46 3.05 5.36 14.98
C ASP A 46 2.45 6.03 13.74
N LEU A 47 1.85 5.23 12.86
CA LEU A 47 1.18 5.75 11.66
C LEU A 47 -0.08 6.55 12.01
N ALA A 48 -0.88 6.09 12.98
CA ALA A 48 -2.04 6.84 13.44
C ALA A 48 -1.64 8.17 14.09
N LYS A 49 -0.54 8.18 14.84
CA LYS A 49 0.02 9.40 15.41
C LYS A 49 0.34 10.40 14.31
N ASP A 50 1.11 9.99 13.30
CA ASP A 50 1.48 10.87 12.19
C ASP A 50 0.28 11.44 11.43
N ILE A 51 -0.76 10.62 11.23
CA ILE A 51 -1.97 11.04 10.49
C ILE A 51 -2.87 11.96 11.32
N PHE A 52 -3.04 11.72 12.62
CA PHE A 52 -4.11 12.32 13.43
C PHE A 52 -3.64 13.26 14.55
N GLU A 53 -2.36 13.23 14.95
CA GLU A 53 -1.86 14.08 16.04
C GLU A 53 -1.92 15.56 15.68
N ASP A 54 -1.61 15.90 14.42
CA ASP A 54 -1.62 17.27 13.91
C ASP A 54 -2.86 17.62 13.08
N ASP A 55 -3.82 16.70 12.93
CA ASP A 55 -5.09 16.95 12.23
C ASP A 55 -6.02 17.79 13.13
N PRO A 56 -6.31 19.07 12.78
CA PRO A 56 -7.11 19.94 13.63
C PRO A 56 -8.55 19.43 13.86
N GLN A 57 -9.07 18.58 12.98
CA GLN A 57 -10.43 18.04 13.08
C GLN A 57 -10.48 16.79 13.96
N GLU A 58 -9.43 15.98 13.95
CA GLU A 58 -9.40 14.68 14.59
C GLU A 58 -8.49 14.62 15.84
N GLN A 59 -7.58 15.57 16.04
CA GLN A 59 -6.60 15.61 17.16
C GLN A 59 -7.26 15.44 18.54
N ALA A 60 -8.37 16.13 18.79
CA ALA A 60 -9.07 16.03 20.07
C ALA A 60 -9.65 14.62 20.31
N ARG A 61 -10.12 13.96 19.26
CA ARG A 61 -10.65 12.58 19.33
C ARG A 61 -9.53 11.56 19.41
N TYR A 62 -8.45 11.77 18.66
CA TYR A 62 -7.24 10.96 18.71
C TYR A 62 -6.62 10.96 20.11
N THR A 63 -6.43 12.13 20.71
CA THR A 63 -5.87 12.27 22.07
C THR A 63 -6.70 11.51 23.12
N ASN A 64 -8.02 11.44 22.93
CA ASN A 64 -8.91 10.72 23.83
C ASN A 64 -8.82 9.19 23.71
N ASP A 65 -8.52 8.65 22.53
CA ASP A 65 -8.50 7.20 22.26
C ASP A 65 -7.53 6.82 21.11
N PRO A 66 -6.21 6.91 21.33
CA PRO A 66 -5.22 6.68 20.27
C PRO A 66 -5.21 5.23 19.77
N GLU A 67 -5.54 4.26 20.62
CA GLU A 67 -5.58 2.83 20.27
C GLU A 67 -6.68 2.52 19.24
N LYS A 68 -7.83 3.19 19.35
CA LYS A 68 -8.92 3.07 18.36
C LYS A 68 -8.51 3.60 17.00
N TYR A 69 -7.73 4.67 16.94
CA TYR A 69 -7.21 5.20 15.67
C TYR A 69 -6.16 4.27 15.06
N ALA A 70 -5.25 3.70 15.86
CA ALA A 70 -4.33 2.66 15.40
C ALA A 70 -5.07 1.47 14.79
N THR A 71 -6.12 0.99 15.46
CA THR A 71 -6.99 -0.08 14.96
C THR A 71 -7.69 0.31 13.66
N SER A 72 -8.18 1.55 13.58
CA SER A 72 -8.86 2.07 12.39
C SER A 72 -7.92 2.14 11.18
N VAL A 73 -6.67 2.58 11.38
CA VAL A 73 -5.62 2.59 10.36
C VAL A 73 -5.30 1.16 9.89
N GLU A 74 -5.16 0.21 10.82
CA GLU A 74 -4.94 -1.19 10.46
C GLU A 74 -6.08 -1.74 9.59
N ILE A 75 -7.32 -1.55 10.01
CA ILE A 75 -8.51 -2.00 9.26
C ILE A 75 -8.53 -1.36 7.87
N HIS A 76 -8.23 -0.06 7.80
CA HIS A 76 -8.20 0.67 6.54
C HIS A 76 -7.15 0.09 5.57
N ILE A 77 -5.89 -0.06 6.01
CA ILE A 77 -4.82 -0.66 5.21
C ILE A 77 -5.19 -2.08 4.74
N ARG A 78 -5.80 -2.89 5.61
CA ARG A 78 -6.27 -4.23 5.24
C ARG A 78 -7.34 -4.20 4.12
N ARG A 79 -8.21 -3.19 4.10
CA ARG A 79 -9.19 -2.99 3.02
C ARG A 79 -8.50 -2.59 1.72
N LEU A 80 -7.59 -1.61 1.76
CA LEU A 80 -6.83 -1.17 0.57
C LEU A 80 -6.06 -2.34 -0.06
N LYS A 81 -5.45 -3.22 0.77
CA LYS A 81 -4.82 -4.47 0.28
C LYS A 81 -5.79 -5.42 -0.41
N LYS A 82 -7.01 -5.56 0.11
CA LYS A 82 -8.03 -6.43 -0.51
C LYS A 82 -8.52 -5.85 -1.83
N ASP A 83 -8.75 -4.55 -1.90
CA ASP A 83 -9.27 -3.90 -3.10
C ASP A 83 -8.23 -3.92 -4.22
N SER A 84 -6.98 -3.67 -3.88
CA SER A 84 -5.87 -3.81 -4.83
C SER A 84 -5.67 -5.27 -5.30
N GLN A 85 -5.80 -6.28 -4.43
CA GLN A 85 -5.79 -7.68 -4.86
C GLN A 85 -6.93 -8.03 -5.82
N LYS A 86 -8.14 -7.47 -5.63
CA LYS A 86 -9.23 -7.65 -6.58
C LYS A 86 -8.87 -7.07 -7.95
N CYS A 87 -8.29 -5.87 -7.96
CA CYS A 87 -7.77 -5.24 -9.17
C CYS A 87 -6.75 -6.12 -9.90
N VAL A 88 -5.74 -6.64 -9.18
CA VAL A 88 -4.75 -7.56 -9.76
C VAL A 88 -5.41 -8.81 -10.36
N LYS A 89 -6.40 -9.40 -9.69
CA LYS A 89 -7.12 -10.57 -10.19
C LYS A 89 -7.95 -10.26 -11.44
N SER A 90 -8.66 -9.14 -11.46
CA SER A 90 -9.44 -8.70 -12.62
C SER A 90 -8.54 -8.47 -13.84
N ILE A 91 -7.35 -7.87 -13.64
CA ILE A 91 -6.35 -7.73 -14.69
C ILE A 91 -5.85 -9.11 -15.14
N GLY A 92 -5.47 -10.00 -14.22
CA GLY A 92 -4.98 -11.35 -14.55
C GLY A 92 -6.00 -12.22 -15.29
N ALA A 93 -7.29 -12.08 -14.98
CA ALA A 93 -8.38 -12.81 -15.64
C ALA A 93 -8.54 -12.48 -17.14
N THR A 94 -8.00 -11.34 -17.61
CA THR A 94 -8.00 -11.01 -19.04
C THR A 94 -7.03 -11.84 -19.88
N GLY A 95 -6.22 -12.70 -19.25
CA GLY A 95 -5.43 -13.73 -19.95
C GLY A 95 -4.22 -13.21 -20.74
N ALA A 96 -3.86 -11.95 -20.57
CA ALA A 96 -2.86 -11.29 -21.42
C ALA A 96 -1.39 -11.66 -21.12
N GLY A 97 -1.11 -12.44 -20.06
CA GLY A 97 0.26 -12.93 -19.76
C GLY A 97 1.31 -11.82 -19.61
N LEU A 98 0.91 -10.64 -19.14
CA LEU A 98 1.73 -9.42 -19.23
C LEU A 98 2.75 -9.32 -18.12
N ASP A 99 4.01 -9.11 -18.50
CA ASP A 99 5.02 -8.54 -17.61
C ASP A 99 4.68 -7.06 -17.36
N ARG A 100 4.48 -6.75 -16.08
CA ARG A 100 3.93 -5.49 -15.54
C ARG A 100 4.80 -4.26 -15.78
N THR A 101 5.99 -4.43 -16.35
CA THR A 101 7.01 -3.37 -16.49
C THR A 101 7.17 -2.83 -17.91
N SER A 102 6.51 -3.42 -18.91
CA SER A 102 6.75 -3.13 -20.34
C SER A 102 5.74 -2.17 -20.98
N VAL A 103 5.29 -1.14 -20.26
CA VAL A 103 4.26 -0.20 -20.75
C VAL A 103 4.89 0.89 -21.64
N LYS A 104 4.59 0.87 -22.95
CA LYS A 104 4.78 2.02 -23.86
C LYS A 104 3.43 2.47 -24.41
N GLU A 105 3.21 3.78 -24.50
CA GLU A 105 2.01 4.38 -25.12
C GLU A 105 1.79 3.85 -26.54
N GLY A 106 0.51 3.55 -26.88
CA GLY A 106 0.12 3.03 -28.20
C GLY A 106 0.10 1.49 -28.34
N THR A 107 0.41 0.74 -27.27
CA THR A 107 0.36 -0.72 -27.26
C THR A 107 -0.91 -1.26 -26.56
N ALA A 108 -1.15 -2.58 -26.63
CA ALA A 108 -2.23 -3.23 -25.87
C ALA A 108 -2.16 -2.94 -24.35
N LEU A 109 -0.98 -2.59 -23.81
CA LEU A 109 -0.80 -2.13 -22.42
C LEU A 109 -1.43 -0.76 -22.14
N ALA A 110 -1.57 0.12 -23.12
CA ALA A 110 -2.29 1.40 -22.95
C ALA A 110 -3.81 1.17 -22.74
N SER A 111 -4.37 0.11 -23.34
CA SER A 111 -5.74 -0.34 -23.01
C SER A 111 -5.84 -0.97 -21.61
N LEU A 112 -4.74 -1.50 -21.06
CA LEU A 112 -4.63 -1.88 -19.63
C LEU A 112 -4.40 -0.70 -18.69
N ILE A 113 -3.80 0.41 -19.12
CA ILE A 113 -3.86 1.67 -18.36
C ILE A 113 -5.33 2.11 -18.24
N GLY A 114 -6.14 1.87 -19.28
CA GLY A 114 -7.61 1.94 -19.18
C GLY A 114 -8.20 1.02 -18.11
N GLN A 115 -7.53 -0.08 -17.72
CA GLN A 115 -7.93 -0.96 -16.62
C GLN A 115 -7.39 -0.53 -15.25
N SER A 116 -6.24 0.15 -15.19
CA SER A 116 -5.83 0.92 -14.01
C SER A 116 -6.87 2.01 -13.72
N HIS A 117 -7.27 2.74 -14.77
CA HIS A 117 -8.44 3.61 -14.73
C HIS A 117 -9.71 2.85 -14.39
N LEU A 118 -9.91 1.59 -14.79
CA LEU A 118 -11.05 0.79 -14.29
C LEU A 118 -10.94 0.55 -12.78
N CYS A 119 -9.77 0.48 -12.16
CA CYS A 119 -9.68 0.44 -10.70
C CYS A 119 -10.00 1.79 -10.06
N ASP A 120 -9.52 2.88 -10.64
CA ASP A 120 -9.88 4.23 -10.23
C ASP A 120 -11.40 4.48 -10.38
N ILE A 121 -12.00 3.98 -11.46
CA ILE A 121 -13.41 4.19 -11.83
C ILE A 121 -14.36 3.19 -11.14
N LEU A 122 -14.05 1.89 -11.13
CA LEU A 122 -14.91 0.85 -10.55
C LEU A 122 -14.83 0.80 -9.03
N PHE A 123 -13.70 1.20 -8.45
CA PHE A 123 -13.47 1.10 -7.01
C PHE A 123 -13.15 2.44 -6.35
N GLY A 124 -13.09 3.55 -7.09
CA GLY A 124 -12.79 4.86 -6.53
C GLY A 124 -11.43 4.89 -5.84
N PHE A 125 -10.43 4.22 -6.42
CA PHE A 125 -9.15 3.91 -5.75
C PHE A 125 -7.97 4.67 -6.37
N PRO A 126 -7.90 6.01 -6.18
CA PRO A 126 -6.93 6.88 -6.88
C PRO A 126 -5.47 6.64 -6.51
N TRP A 127 -5.20 5.86 -5.45
CA TRP A 127 -3.86 5.56 -4.95
C TRP A 127 -3.32 4.22 -5.48
N TRP A 128 -3.86 3.75 -6.61
CA TRP A 128 -3.51 2.45 -7.17
C TRP A 128 -2.02 2.34 -7.48
N ASP A 129 -1.43 3.33 -8.15
CA ASP A 129 -0.05 3.27 -8.62
C ASP A 129 0.95 3.19 -7.46
N GLU A 130 0.78 4.02 -6.43
CA GLU A 130 1.63 4.05 -5.24
C GLU A 130 1.49 2.74 -4.46
N LEU A 131 0.25 2.35 -4.12
CA LEU A 131 0.00 1.21 -3.25
C LEU A 131 0.32 -0.12 -3.96
N HIS A 132 0.05 -0.23 -5.25
CA HIS A 132 0.47 -1.39 -6.05
C HIS A 132 2.00 -1.47 -6.10
N GLY A 133 2.69 -0.34 -6.28
CA GLY A 133 4.15 -0.26 -6.21
C GLY A 133 4.69 -0.76 -4.87
N PHE A 134 4.04 -0.42 -3.76
CA PHE A 134 4.46 -0.86 -2.43
C PHE A 134 4.29 -2.35 -2.20
N TRP A 135 3.26 -2.95 -2.79
CA TRP A 135 2.90 -4.33 -2.49
C TRP A 135 3.40 -5.35 -3.51
N ARG A 136 3.67 -4.97 -4.76
CA ARG A 136 4.19 -5.92 -5.79
C ARG A 136 5.49 -6.61 -5.41
N GLU A 137 6.30 -5.99 -4.57
CA GLU A 137 7.59 -6.52 -4.11
C GLU A 137 7.44 -7.52 -2.95
N LEU A 138 6.24 -7.68 -2.42
CA LEU A 138 5.97 -8.59 -1.31
C LEU A 138 5.58 -9.99 -1.85
N PRO A 139 6.24 -11.06 -1.40
CA PRO A 139 5.98 -12.43 -1.86
C PRO A 139 4.54 -12.89 -1.61
N ASN A 140 3.85 -12.31 -0.63
CA ASN A 140 2.48 -12.64 -0.27
C ASN A 140 1.42 -11.91 -1.11
N TYR A 141 1.84 -10.96 -1.94
CA TYR A 141 0.94 -10.11 -2.72
C TYR A 141 0.98 -10.47 -4.20
N ASN A 142 2.11 -10.97 -4.69
CA ASN A 142 2.25 -11.56 -6.02
C ASN A 142 2.66 -13.05 -5.90
N PRO A 143 1.71 -13.94 -5.52
CA PRO A 143 1.98 -15.37 -5.43
C PRO A 143 2.31 -15.99 -6.79
#